data_AF-A0A344L2M1-F1
#
_entry.id   AF-A0A344L2M1-F1
#
_cell.length_a   1.000
_cell.length_b   1.000
_cell.length_c   1.000
_cell.angle_alpha   90.00
_cell.angle_beta   90.00
_cell.angle_gamma   90.00
#
_symmetry.space_group_name_H-M   'P 1'
#
loop_
_entity.id
_entity.type
_entity.pdbx_description
1 polymer ?
#
loop_
_entity_poly.entity_id
_entity_poly.type
_entity_poly.pdbx_seq_one_letter_code
_entity_poly.pdbx_strand_id
1 'polypeptide(L)'
;MLLVLQREGLVLRDGSRPARFSAVAPEIGLGLLCHRKEQQLERARLLAAELQERHRLAGGEPGGLVEVVHGAAAVAGRADALIQAAAGEVCFVDKPPYARSPSDLHPAERELLARGVRFRGVYDRTALEAHDLCADLELGLALGEQARVVTEAPLKLILVDDTMALVPLHSQAPSVEAALVVHPCALRALFWLVSTRNWPALPLGESTMPAGSVMVSTSAFCGP
;
A
#
# COMPACT_ATOMS: atom_id res chain seq x y z
N MET A 1 -7.12 42.32 -1.57
CA MET A 1 -7.28 41.64 -2.88
C MET A 1 -6.18 42.01 -3.87
N LEU A 2 -6.05 43.28 -4.30
CA LEU A 2 -5.03 43.71 -5.29
C LEU A 2 -3.57 43.42 -4.90
N LEU A 3 -3.22 43.49 -3.61
CA LEU A 3 -1.87 43.15 -3.12
C LEU A 3 -1.52 41.65 -3.27
N VAL A 4 -2.51 40.76 -3.18
CA VAL A 4 -2.32 39.32 -3.40
C VAL A 4 -2.07 39.06 -4.89
N LEU A 5 -2.91 39.65 -5.75
CA LEU A 5 -2.73 39.57 -7.21
C LEU A 5 -1.39 40.17 -7.67
N GLN A 6 -0.92 41.24 -7.02
CA GLN A 6 0.39 41.81 -7.27
C GLN A 6 1.53 40.86 -6.85
N ARG A 7 1.43 40.19 -5.70
CA ARG A 7 2.42 39.18 -5.26
C ARG A 7 2.48 37.98 -6.20
N GLU A 8 1.33 37.54 -6.70
CA GLU A 8 1.22 36.47 -7.69
C GLU A 8 1.64 36.90 -9.10
N GLY A 9 1.97 38.18 -9.32
CA GLY A 9 2.40 38.68 -10.64
C GLY A 9 1.25 38.84 -11.65
N LEU A 10 0.01 38.79 -11.19
CA LEU A 10 -1.20 38.92 -12.02
C LEU A 10 -1.60 40.39 -12.23
N VAL A 11 -1.06 41.30 -11.42
CA VAL A 11 -1.32 42.73 -11.48
C VAL A 11 -0.03 43.50 -11.27
N LEU A 12 0.21 44.52 -12.09
CA LEU A 12 1.30 45.48 -11.91
C LEU A 12 0.79 46.72 -11.19
N ARG A 13 1.61 47.27 -10.31
CA ARG A 13 1.35 48.56 -9.66
C ARG A 13 2.25 49.60 -10.32
N ASP A 14 1.67 50.69 -10.78
CA ASP A 14 2.46 51.80 -11.30
C ASP A 14 3.02 52.69 -10.17
N GLY A 15 3.99 53.53 -10.51
CA GLY A 15 4.62 54.46 -9.56
C GLY A 15 3.81 55.73 -9.29
N SER A 16 2.59 55.85 -9.81
CA SER A 16 1.81 57.09 -9.74
C SER A 16 1.22 57.32 -8.34
N ARG A 17 0.81 58.57 -8.06
CA ARG A 17 0.08 58.92 -6.83
C ARG A 17 -1.24 59.61 -7.22
N PRO A 18 -2.41 59.02 -6.92
CA PRO A 18 -2.60 57.73 -6.24
C PRO A 18 -2.20 56.54 -7.13
N ALA A 19 -1.70 55.46 -6.53
CA ALA A 19 -1.19 54.31 -7.25
C ALA A 19 -2.29 53.60 -8.04
N ARG A 20 -2.00 53.31 -9.32
CA ARG A 20 -2.90 52.56 -10.19
C ARG A 20 -2.37 51.14 -10.39
N PHE A 21 -3.31 50.24 -10.65
CA PHE A 21 -3.05 48.84 -10.85
C PHE A 21 -3.53 48.44 -12.24
N SER A 22 -2.70 47.73 -13.00
CA SER A 22 -3.05 47.17 -14.31
C SER A 22 -2.93 45.65 -14.29
N ALA A 23 -3.92 44.97 -14.89
CA ALA A 23 -3.86 43.51 -15.04
C ALA A 23 -2.75 43.12 -16.02
N VAL A 24 -2.04 42.04 -15.72
CA VAL A 24 -1.13 41.38 -16.66
C VAL A 24 -1.97 40.55 -17.62
N ALA A 25 -1.54 40.43 -18.89
CA ALA A 25 -2.20 39.57 -19.85
C ALA A 25 -2.32 38.14 -19.28
N PRO A 26 -3.52 37.50 -19.31
CA PRO A 26 -3.75 36.23 -18.62
C PRO A 26 -2.74 35.15 -18.97
N GLU A 27 -2.36 35.01 -20.24
CA GLU A 27 -1.39 34.05 -20.73
C GLU A 27 0.01 34.23 -20.10
N ILE A 28 0.43 35.47 -19.85
CA ILE A 28 1.70 35.79 -19.20
C ILE A 28 1.59 35.58 -17.69
N GLY A 29 0.53 36.10 -17.07
CA GLY A 29 0.33 36.03 -15.62
C GLY A 29 0.13 34.61 -15.12
N LEU A 30 -0.72 33.82 -15.79
CA LEU A 30 -0.96 32.42 -15.46
C LEU A 30 0.27 31.54 -15.76
N GLY A 31 0.97 31.79 -16.87
CA GLY A 31 2.22 31.09 -17.18
C GLY A 31 3.28 31.27 -16.09
N LEU A 32 3.47 32.51 -15.62
CA LEU A 32 4.39 32.82 -14.52
C LEU A 32 3.96 32.17 -13.20
N LEU A 33 2.65 32.15 -12.91
CA LEU A 33 2.09 31.51 -11.72
C LEU A 33 2.34 29.99 -11.74
N CYS A 34 2.04 29.33 -12.85
CA CYS A 34 2.28 27.89 -13.03
C CYS A 34 3.76 27.56 -12.84
N HIS A 35 4.66 28.30 -13.50
CA HIS A 35 6.09 28.09 -13.38
C HIS A 35 6.59 28.25 -11.92
N ARG A 36 6.08 29.26 -11.20
CA ARG A 36 6.38 29.44 -9.77
C ARG A 36 5.89 28.27 -8.92
N LYS A 37 4.71 27.72 -9.21
CA LYS A 37 4.17 26.56 -8.50
C LYS A 37 4.98 25.30 -8.76
N GLU A 38 5.41 25.08 -9.99
CA GLU A 38 6.32 23.98 -10.35
C GLU A 38 7.65 24.11 -9.60
N GLN A 39 8.26 25.30 -9.56
CA GLN A 39 9.48 25.54 -8.78
C GLN A 39 9.28 25.31 -7.27
N GLN A 40 8.13 25.72 -6.73
CA GLN A 40 7.79 25.47 -5.32
C GLN A 40 7.68 23.96 -5.04
N LEU A 41 7.04 23.23 -5.94
CA LEU A 41 6.88 21.77 -5.83
C LEU A 41 8.24 21.07 -5.91
N GLU A 42 9.10 21.49 -6.85
CA GLU A 42 10.42 20.90 -7.02
C GLU A 42 11.33 21.15 -5.81
N ARG A 43 11.30 22.37 -5.25
CA ARG A 43 12.01 22.68 -4.01
C ARG A 43 11.51 21.83 -2.83
N ALA A 44 10.20 21.63 -2.72
CA ALA A 44 9.63 20.79 -1.68
C ALA A 44 10.07 19.32 -1.82
N ARG A 45 10.14 18.79 -3.05
CA ARG A 45 10.65 17.44 -3.33
C ARG A 45 12.11 17.29 -2.94
N LEU A 46 12.97 18.25 -3.31
CA LEU A 46 14.39 18.23 -2.95
C LEU A 46 14.58 18.27 -1.42
N LEU A 47 13.83 19.13 -0.72
CA LEU A 47 13.89 19.20 0.74
C LEU A 47 13.41 17.90 1.40
N ALA A 48 12.34 17.29 0.87
CA ALA A 48 11.86 16.00 1.36
C ALA A 48 12.91 14.89 1.20
N ALA A 49 13.57 14.82 0.04
CA ALA A 49 14.66 13.87 -0.21
C ALA A 49 15.86 14.11 0.74
N GLU A 50 16.23 15.37 0.97
CA GLU A 50 17.30 15.72 1.92
C GLU A 50 16.93 15.34 3.36
N LEU A 51 15.71 15.64 3.80
CA LEU A 51 15.22 15.27 5.13
C LEU A 51 15.15 13.75 5.30
N GLN A 52 14.73 13.02 4.27
CA GLN A 52 14.71 11.56 4.28
C GLN A 52 16.13 10.99 4.39
N GLU A 53 17.10 11.56 3.68
CA GLU A 53 18.50 11.16 3.78
C GLU A 53 19.10 11.48 5.14
N ARG A 54 18.85 12.68 5.68
CA ARG A 54 19.27 13.05 7.04
C ARG A 54 18.62 12.17 8.10
N HIS A 55 17.34 11.82 7.95
CA HIS A 55 16.63 10.89 8.82
C HIS A 55 17.27 9.49 8.76
N ARG A 56 17.63 9.01 7.55
CA ARG A 56 18.34 7.75 7.36
C ARG A 56 19.72 7.75 8.02
N LEU A 57 20.49 8.84 7.87
CA LEU A 57 21.84 8.98 8.44
C LEU A 57 21.83 9.20 9.96
N ALA A 58 20.80 9.87 10.48
CA ALA A 58 20.56 10.01 11.92
C ALA A 58 20.03 8.71 12.56
N GLY A 59 19.52 7.78 11.76
CA GLY A 59 18.93 6.50 12.15
C GLY A 59 19.92 5.41 12.62
N GLY A 60 21.03 5.80 13.25
CA GLY A 60 21.81 4.90 14.10
C GLY A 60 21.16 4.63 15.48
N GLU A 61 20.05 5.31 15.78
CA GLU A 61 19.25 5.14 16.99
C GLU A 61 17.93 4.39 16.65
N PRO A 62 17.57 3.29 17.34
CA PRO A 62 16.46 2.39 16.99
C PRO A 62 15.03 2.97 17.11
N GLY A 63 14.87 4.25 17.46
CA GLY A 63 13.56 4.89 17.68
C GLY A 63 12.73 5.17 16.42
N GLY A 64 13.30 5.07 15.22
CA GLY A 64 12.62 5.32 13.94
C GLY A 64 12.28 4.06 13.12
N LEU A 65 12.53 2.87 13.67
CA LEU A 65 12.32 1.58 12.98
C LEU A 65 10.89 1.08 13.09
N VAL A 66 10.12 1.58 14.05
CA VAL A 66 8.75 1.14 14.31
C VAL A 66 7.85 2.34 14.55
N GLU A 67 6.87 2.53 13.67
CA GLU A 67 5.76 3.48 13.82
C GLU A 67 4.55 2.72 14.39
N VAL A 68 3.81 3.35 15.31
CA VAL A 68 2.54 2.82 15.83
C VAL A 68 1.39 3.64 15.27
N VAL A 69 0.50 3.01 14.52
CA VAL A 69 -0.72 3.60 13.98
C VAL A 69 -1.89 3.21 14.86
N HIS A 70 -2.72 4.18 15.25
CA HIS A 70 -3.87 3.97 16.12
C HIS A 70 -5.20 4.26 15.39
N GLY A 71 -6.20 3.44 15.68
CA GLY A 71 -7.55 3.50 15.13
C GLY A 71 -7.70 2.69 13.85
N ALA A 72 -8.77 1.88 13.79
CA ALA A 72 -9.04 0.97 12.68
C ALA A 72 -9.02 1.65 11.30
N ALA A 73 -9.61 2.86 11.17
CA ALA A 73 -9.62 3.61 9.92
C ALA A 73 -8.22 4.06 9.48
N ALA A 74 -7.37 4.48 10.43
CA ALA A 74 -6.00 4.89 10.14
C ALA A 74 -5.13 3.69 9.78
N VAL A 75 -5.31 2.55 10.46
CA VAL A 75 -4.63 1.28 10.12
C VAL A 75 -5.01 0.83 8.71
N ALA A 76 -6.30 0.84 8.35
CA ALA A 76 -6.74 0.50 7.00
C ALA A 76 -6.16 1.47 5.95
N GLY A 77 -6.22 2.78 6.18
CA GLY A 77 -5.63 3.76 5.28
C GLY A 77 -4.11 3.61 5.13
N ARG A 78 -3.40 3.22 6.20
CA ARG A 78 -1.97 2.93 6.14
C ARG A 78 -1.66 1.68 5.33
N ALA A 79 -2.45 0.61 5.47
CA ALA A 79 -2.33 -0.60 4.66
C ALA A 79 -2.52 -0.28 3.17
N ASP A 80 -3.58 0.46 2.84
CA ASP A 80 -3.90 0.87 1.46
C ASP A 80 -2.73 1.67 0.86
N ALA A 81 -2.20 2.65 1.61
CA ALA A 81 -1.08 3.48 1.17
C ALA A 81 0.22 2.67 0.97
N LEU A 82 0.50 1.70 1.83
CA LEU A 82 1.68 0.82 1.70
C LEU A 82 1.57 -0.04 0.44
N ILE A 83 0.43 -0.70 0.23
CA ILE A 83 0.20 -1.55 -0.94
C ILE A 83 0.29 -0.72 -2.23
N GLN A 84 -0.36 0.45 -2.28
CA GLN A 84 -0.34 1.34 -3.46
C GLN A 84 1.07 1.82 -3.84
N ALA A 85 1.96 1.95 -2.85
CA ALA A 85 3.34 2.37 -3.04
C ALA A 85 4.27 1.23 -3.53
N ALA A 86 3.79 -0.01 -3.61
CA ALA A 86 4.60 -1.15 -4.01
C ALA A 86 5.10 -1.01 -5.45
N ALA A 87 6.41 -1.24 -5.63
CA ALA A 87 7.10 -1.16 -6.91
C ALA A 87 7.53 -2.53 -7.46
N GLY A 88 7.69 -3.54 -6.60
CA GLY A 88 8.25 -4.83 -6.97
C GLY A 88 7.47 -6.03 -6.45
N GLU A 89 7.18 -6.09 -5.14
CA GLU A 89 6.53 -7.24 -4.53
C GLU A 89 5.73 -6.87 -3.27
N VAL A 90 4.56 -7.48 -3.15
CA VAL A 90 3.74 -7.49 -1.94
C VAL A 90 3.63 -8.94 -1.44
N CYS A 91 4.11 -9.19 -0.24
CA CYS A 91 3.92 -10.46 0.46
C CYS A 91 2.97 -10.25 1.63
N PHE A 92 1.99 -11.12 1.83
CA PHE A 92 1.03 -10.95 2.93
C PHE A 92 0.59 -12.27 3.55
N VAL A 93 0.24 -12.20 4.84
CA VAL A 93 -0.47 -13.25 5.56
C VAL A 93 -1.86 -12.71 5.86
N ASP A 94 -2.87 -13.29 5.23
CA ASP A 94 -4.25 -12.88 5.39
C ASP A 94 -4.93 -13.67 6.51
N LYS A 95 -5.32 -12.96 7.57
CA LYS A 95 -5.92 -13.52 8.78
C LYS A 95 -6.81 -12.47 9.44
N PRO A 96 -8.02 -12.82 9.93
CA PRO A 96 -8.77 -11.97 10.86
C PRO A 96 -8.01 -11.74 12.18
N PRO A 97 -8.33 -10.69 12.94
CA PRO A 97 -9.32 -9.63 12.65
C PRO A 97 -8.86 -8.62 11.59
N TYR A 98 -9.83 -7.93 10.98
CA TYR A 98 -9.58 -6.89 9.96
C TYR A 98 -9.88 -5.49 10.51
N ALA A 99 -9.09 -4.50 10.11
CA ALA A 99 -9.33 -3.09 10.45
C ALA A 99 -10.50 -2.47 9.66
N ARG A 100 -10.81 -3.04 8.50
CA ARG A 100 -11.98 -2.70 7.69
C ARG A 100 -12.68 -3.99 7.31
N SER A 101 -14.00 -3.94 7.13
CA SER A 101 -14.71 -5.03 6.49
C SER A 101 -14.03 -5.37 5.17
N PRO A 102 -13.91 -6.65 4.87
CA PRO A 102 -13.25 -7.10 3.66
C PRO A 102 -14.11 -6.85 2.43
N SER A 103 -13.47 -6.89 1.26
CA SER A 103 -14.09 -6.53 -0.02
C SER A 103 -13.51 -7.35 -1.16
N ASP A 104 -14.33 -7.60 -2.19
CA ASP A 104 -14.17 -8.58 -3.26
C ASP A 104 -12.82 -8.60 -4.04
N LEU A 105 -12.08 -7.49 -4.02
CA LEU A 105 -10.66 -7.40 -4.36
C LEU A 105 -10.25 -5.96 -4.08
N HIS A 106 -9.10 -5.75 -3.46
CA HIS A 106 -8.64 -4.39 -3.26
C HIS A 106 -8.36 -3.72 -4.62
N PRO A 107 -8.97 -2.56 -4.98
CA PRO A 107 -8.78 -1.96 -6.31
C PRO A 107 -7.31 -1.72 -6.68
N ALA A 108 -6.48 -1.39 -5.68
CA ALA A 108 -5.04 -1.23 -5.87
C ALA A 108 -4.34 -2.53 -6.26
N GLU A 109 -4.77 -3.69 -5.75
CA GLU A 109 -4.16 -4.99 -6.05
C GLU A 109 -4.31 -5.35 -7.53
N ARG A 110 -5.50 -5.18 -8.11
CA ARG A 110 -5.73 -5.38 -9.55
C ARG A 110 -4.79 -4.51 -10.40
N GLU A 111 -4.69 -3.23 -10.05
CA GLU A 111 -3.83 -2.30 -10.78
C GLU A 111 -2.35 -2.70 -10.64
N LEU A 112 -1.91 -3.05 -9.43
CA LEU A 112 -0.54 -3.43 -9.15
C LEU A 112 -0.13 -4.72 -9.87
N LEU A 113 -0.97 -5.75 -9.84
CA LEU A 113 -0.78 -6.99 -10.60
C LEU A 113 -0.68 -6.70 -12.10
N ALA A 114 -1.56 -5.84 -12.64
CA ALA A 114 -1.51 -5.42 -14.04
C ALA A 114 -0.23 -4.64 -14.40
N ARG A 115 0.36 -3.92 -13.43
CA ARG A 115 1.68 -3.25 -13.57
C ARG A 115 2.87 -4.22 -13.42
N GLY A 116 2.63 -5.50 -13.12
CA GLY A 116 3.67 -6.52 -12.97
C GLY A 116 4.27 -6.61 -11.57
N VAL A 117 3.65 -5.99 -10.56
CA VAL A 117 4.04 -6.19 -9.16
C VAL A 117 3.66 -7.60 -8.74
N ARG A 118 4.59 -8.32 -8.10
CA ARG A 118 4.33 -9.69 -7.64
C ARG A 118 3.51 -9.69 -6.37
N PHE A 119 2.50 -10.54 -6.28
CA PHE A 119 1.78 -10.78 -5.04
C PHE A 119 1.99 -12.22 -4.57
N ARG A 120 2.28 -12.37 -3.28
CA ARG A 120 2.45 -13.67 -2.60
C ARG A 120 1.63 -13.69 -1.32
N GLY A 121 0.51 -14.41 -1.34
CA GLY A 121 -0.43 -14.51 -0.22
C GLY A 121 -0.30 -15.83 0.54
N VAL A 122 -0.39 -15.76 1.87
CA VAL A 122 -0.68 -16.92 2.74
C VAL A 122 -1.99 -16.66 3.47
N TYR A 123 -3.02 -17.42 3.15
CA TYR A 123 -4.37 -17.29 3.69
C TYR A 123 -4.58 -18.25 4.85
N ASP A 124 -5.02 -17.71 5.98
CA ASP A 124 -5.59 -18.51 7.07
C ASP A 124 -6.94 -19.09 6.61
N ARG A 125 -7.24 -20.34 6.98
CA ARG A 125 -8.53 -20.96 6.65
C ARG A 125 -9.72 -20.12 7.09
N THR A 126 -9.66 -19.51 8.28
CA THR A 126 -10.75 -18.67 8.81
C THR A 126 -10.94 -17.39 8.00
N ALA A 127 -9.94 -16.92 7.25
CA ALA A 127 -10.09 -15.80 6.33
C ALA A 127 -10.96 -16.16 5.12
N LEU A 128 -10.90 -17.42 4.66
CA LEU A 128 -11.75 -17.91 3.57
C LEU A 128 -13.22 -18.04 3.98
N GLU A 129 -13.49 -18.29 5.27
CA GLU A 129 -14.84 -18.44 5.82
C GLU A 129 -15.50 -17.09 6.13
N ALA A 130 -14.70 -16.07 6.47
CA ALA A 130 -15.20 -14.77 6.92
C ALA A 130 -15.66 -13.86 5.75
N HIS A 131 -15.23 -14.16 4.53
CA HIS A 131 -15.43 -13.31 3.35
C HIS A 131 -15.96 -14.19 2.24
N ASP A 132 -16.56 -13.59 1.20
CA ASP A 132 -16.72 -14.25 -0.10
C ASP A 132 -15.35 -14.39 -0.82
N LEU A 133 -14.28 -14.66 -0.06
CA LEU A 133 -12.88 -14.62 -0.49
C LEU A 133 -12.58 -15.60 -1.61
N CYS A 134 -13.46 -16.58 -1.82
CA CYS A 134 -13.34 -17.50 -2.95
C CYS A 134 -13.34 -16.72 -4.27
N ALA A 135 -14.17 -15.67 -4.43
CA ALA A 135 -14.17 -14.84 -5.63
C ALA A 135 -12.90 -13.96 -5.74
N ASP A 136 -12.46 -13.37 -4.63
CA ASP A 136 -11.30 -12.47 -4.56
C ASP A 136 -10.02 -13.22 -4.89
N LEU A 137 -9.84 -14.37 -4.23
CA LEU A 137 -8.71 -15.26 -4.41
C LEU A 137 -8.70 -15.81 -5.84
N GLU A 138 -9.84 -16.23 -6.39
CA GLU A 138 -9.93 -16.66 -7.78
C GLU A 138 -9.49 -15.56 -8.75
N LEU A 139 -9.90 -14.31 -8.51
CA LEU A 139 -9.55 -13.18 -9.35
C LEU A 139 -8.07 -12.79 -9.20
N GLY A 140 -7.51 -12.81 -7.99
CA GLY A 140 -6.09 -12.61 -7.74
C GLY A 140 -5.23 -13.68 -8.43
N LEU A 141 -5.60 -14.95 -8.28
CA LEU A 141 -4.96 -16.08 -8.95
C LEU A 141 -5.01 -15.94 -10.48
N ALA A 142 -6.16 -15.54 -11.04
CA ALA A 142 -6.31 -15.30 -12.47
C ALA A 142 -5.41 -14.16 -13.00
N LEU A 143 -5.05 -13.21 -12.14
CA LEU A 143 -4.15 -12.10 -12.44
C LEU A 143 -2.67 -12.41 -12.11
N GLY A 144 -2.35 -13.63 -11.66
CA GLY A 144 -0.98 -14.09 -11.42
C GLY A 144 -0.50 -13.97 -9.97
N GLU A 145 -1.40 -13.76 -9.01
CA GLU A 145 -1.08 -13.89 -7.59
C GLU A 145 -0.61 -15.32 -7.26
N GLN A 146 0.36 -15.44 -6.36
CA GLN A 146 0.77 -16.72 -5.78
C GLN A 146 0.18 -16.89 -4.39
N ALA A 147 -0.86 -17.70 -4.25
CA ALA A 147 -1.53 -17.92 -2.98
C ALA A 147 -1.23 -19.31 -2.37
N ARG A 148 -1.27 -19.38 -1.04
CA ARG A 148 -1.23 -20.63 -0.25
C ARG A 148 -2.25 -20.55 0.86
N VAL A 149 -2.86 -21.67 1.22
CA VAL A 149 -3.78 -21.75 2.38
C VAL A 149 -3.12 -22.55 3.50
N VAL A 150 -3.19 -22.05 4.73
CA VAL A 150 -2.74 -22.73 5.95
C VAL A 150 -3.90 -22.90 6.92
N THR A 151 -3.87 -23.97 7.72
CA THR A 151 -4.91 -24.23 8.72
C THR A 151 -5.00 -23.11 9.76
N GLU A 152 -3.85 -22.62 10.22
CA GLU A 152 -3.76 -21.54 11.19
C GLU A 152 -2.50 -20.72 10.92
N ALA A 153 -2.70 -19.45 10.57
CA ALA A 153 -1.62 -18.47 10.46
C ALA A 153 -1.34 -17.84 11.83
N PRO A 154 -0.08 -17.51 12.16
CA PRO A 154 0.26 -16.97 13.48
C PRO A 154 -0.24 -15.52 13.70
N LEU A 155 -0.27 -14.71 12.65
CA LEU A 155 -0.68 -13.29 12.70
C LEU A 155 -0.91 -12.75 11.28
N LYS A 156 -1.67 -11.66 11.17
CA LYS A 156 -1.81 -10.88 9.93
C LYS A 156 -0.53 -10.07 9.67
N LEU A 157 -0.06 -10.06 8.42
CA LEU A 157 1.17 -9.39 8.01
C LEU A 157 1.02 -8.85 6.59
N ILE A 158 1.51 -7.65 6.33
CA ILE A 158 1.73 -7.13 4.97
C ILE A 158 3.19 -6.71 4.88
N LEU A 159 3.87 -7.10 3.82
CA LEU A 159 5.25 -6.75 3.50
C LEU A 159 5.29 -6.14 2.10
N VAL A 160 5.95 -5.00 1.96
CA VAL A 160 6.09 -4.27 0.69
C VAL A 160 7.56 -4.05 0.37
N ASP A 161 7.96 -4.55 -0.81
CA ASP A 161 9.29 -4.39 -1.41
C ASP A 161 10.46 -4.75 -0.49
N ASP A 162 10.22 -5.59 0.52
CA ASP A 162 11.17 -5.94 1.59
C ASP A 162 11.70 -4.75 2.41
N THR A 163 11.02 -3.61 2.34
CA THR A 163 11.43 -2.39 3.03
C THR A 163 10.51 -2.03 4.18
N MET A 164 9.24 -2.46 4.13
CA MET A 164 8.21 -2.08 5.09
C MET A 164 7.33 -3.28 5.42
N ALA A 165 6.98 -3.40 6.70
CA ALA A 165 5.99 -4.36 7.19
C ALA A 165 4.88 -3.65 7.94
N LEU A 166 3.64 -4.12 7.81
CA LEU A 166 2.51 -3.74 8.67
C LEU A 166 2.01 -4.98 9.41
N VAL A 167 1.94 -4.89 10.74
CA VAL A 167 1.47 -5.98 11.62
C VAL A 167 0.53 -5.41 12.68
N PRO A 168 -0.67 -5.98 12.92
CA PRO A 168 -1.50 -5.57 14.04
C PRO A 168 -0.75 -5.66 15.37
N LEU A 169 -0.88 -4.63 16.21
CA LEU A 169 -0.22 -4.62 17.52
C LEU A 169 -0.77 -5.73 18.43
N HIS A 170 -2.06 -6.04 18.28
CA HIS A 170 -2.75 -7.08 19.04
C HIS A 170 -3.49 -8.02 18.08
N SER A 171 -2.88 -9.16 17.76
CA SER A 171 -3.43 -10.12 16.78
C SER A 171 -4.60 -10.95 17.30
N GLN A 172 -4.83 -11.01 18.61
CA GLN A 172 -5.94 -11.75 19.25
C GLN A 172 -7.07 -10.86 19.75
N ALA A 173 -7.00 -9.54 19.51
CA ALA A 173 -8.09 -8.63 19.85
C ALA A 173 -9.31 -8.87 18.92
N PRO A 174 -10.54 -8.55 19.36
CA PRO A 174 -11.73 -8.70 18.52
C PRO A 174 -11.76 -7.71 17.34
N SER A 175 -11.01 -6.61 17.42
CA SER A 175 -10.83 -5.63 16.33
C SER A 175 -9.39 -5.14 16.26
N VAL A 176 -8.99 -4.64 15.09
CA VAL A 176 -7.67 -4.04 14.89
C VAL A 176 -7.74 -2.54 15.20
N GLU A 177 -7.35 -2.16 16.41
CA GLU A 177 -7.30 -0.75 16.85
C GLU A 177 -5.90 -0.14 16.82
N ALA A 178 -4.87 -0.94 16.58
CA ALA A 178 -3.51 -0.45 16.41
C ALA A 178 -2.66 -1.41 15.57
N ALA A 179 -1.71 -0.86 14.84
CA ALA A 179 -0.74 -1.60 14.04
C ALA A 179 0.66 -0.99 14.13
N LEU A 180 1.67 -1.85 13.96
CA LEU A 180 3.07 -1.49 13.85
C LEU A 180 3.45 -1.41 12.37
N VAL A 181 4.09 -0.31 11.97
CA VAL A 181 4.82 -0.21 10.70
C VAL A 181 6.30 -0.36 11.00
N VAL A 182 6.94 -1.39 10.44
CA VAL A 182 8.34 -1.72 10.71
C VAL A 182 9.22 -1.45 9.50
N HIS A 183 10.30 -0.71 9.70
CA HIS A 183 11.35 -0.38 8.74
C HIS A 183 12.71 -0.91 9.26
N PRO A 184 13.70 -1.27 8.42
CA PRO A 184 13.73 -2.27 7.33
C PRO A 184 13.53 -3.72 7.83
N CYS A 185 12.93 -4.59 7.02
CA CYS A 185 12.14 -5.71 7.55
C CYS A 185 12.87 -7.06 7.71
N ALA A 186 13.40 -7.34 8.92
CA ALA A 186 13.76 -8.71 9.33
C ALA A 186 12.54 -9.69 9.26
N LEU A 187 11.32 -9.14 9.20
CA LEU A 187 10.07 -9.87 9.08
C LEU A 187 9.88 -10.60 7.75
N ARG A 188 10.69 -10.31 6.72
CA ARG A 188 10.74 -11.14 5.51
C ARG A 188 11.05 -12.60 5.82
N ALA A 189 11.97 -12.85 6.77
CA ALA A 189 12.30 -14.20 7.21
C ALA A 189 11.10 -14.89 7.90
N LEU A 190 10.27 -14.13 8.62
CA LEU A 190 9.05 -14.64 9.23
C LEU A 190 8.01 -15.03 8.16
N PHE A 191 7.81 -14.19 7.14
CA PHE A 191 6.95 -14.55 6.00
C PHE A 191 7.43 -15.83 5.32
N TRP A 192 8.73 -15.93 5.03
CA TRP A 192 9.30 -17.15 4.47
C TRP A 192 9.08 -18.37 5.36
N LEU A 193 9.28 -18.26 6.68
CA LEU A 193 9.03 -19.35 7.62
C LEU A 193 7.57 -19.81 7.59
N VAL A 194 6.62 -18.88 7.60
CA VAL A 194 5.19 -19.20 7.52
C VAL A 194 4.86 -19.85 6.17
N SER A 195 5.48 -19.38 5.08
CA SER A 195 5.26 -19.94 3.75
C SER A 195 5.91 -21.33 3.54
N THR A 196 6.99 -21.67 4.26
CA THR A 196 7.81 -22.89 4.02
C THR A 196 7.58 -24.01 5.02
N ARG A 197 7.22 -23.73 6.28
CA ARG A 197 7.14 -24.73 7.36
C ARG A 197 5.95 -25.70 7.24
N ASN A 198 5.01 -25.45 6.34
CA ASN A 198 3.84 -26.30 6.07
C ASN A 198 3.88 -26.89 4.64
N TRP A 199 4.69 -27.93 4.42
CA TRP A 199 4.68 -28.75 3.21
C TRP A 199 3.85 -30.03 3.45
N PRO A 200 2.89 -30.43 2.59
CA PRO A 200 2.72 -30.03 1.19
C PRO A 200 1.57 -29.04 0.99
N ALA A 201 1.86 -27.89 0.40
CA ALA A 201 0.83 -27.01 -0.15
C ALA A 201 0.45 -27.57 -1.53
N LEU A 202 -0.84 -27.84 -1.78
CA LEU A 202 -1.30 -28.08 -3.14
C LEU A 202 -1.07 -26.79 -3.94
N PRO A 203 -0.27 -26.80 -5.02
CA PRO A 203 -0.27 -25.69 -5.95
C PRO A 203 -1.68 -25.59 -6.54
N LEU A 204 -2.35 -24.47 -6.29
CA LEU A 204 -3.58 -24.12 -6.99
C LEU A 204 -3.17 -23.71 -8.41
N GLY A 205 -3.14 -24.70 -9.31
CA GLY A 205 -2.92 -24.50 -10.74
C GLY A 205 -1.49 -24.71 -11.21
N GLU A 206 -1.15 -25.95 -11.56
CA GLU A 206 -0.22 -26.22 -12.66
C GLU A 206 -0.93 -27.09 -13.70
N SER A 207 -1.31 -26.47 -14.83
CA SER A 207 -1.82 -27.20 -15.98
C SER A 207 -0.64 -27.78 -16.75
N THR A 208 -0.18 -28.97 -16.37
CA THR A 208 0.56 -29.85 -17.27
C THR A 208 -0.07 -31.23 -17.21
N MET A 209 -0.84 -31.58 -18.24
CA MET A 209 -1.47 -32.90 -18.33
C MET A 209 -0.41 -34.00 -18.56
N PRO A 210 -0.53 -35.11 -17.81
CA PRO A 210 -0.70 -36.41 -18.45
C PRO A 210 -2.03 -37.07 -18.05
N ALA A 211 -2.53 -37.90 -18.96
CA ALA A 211 -3.87 -38.44 -18.97
C ALA A 211 -4.23 -39.25 -17.70
N GLY A 212 -5.34 -38.87 -17.07
CA GLY A 212 -5.96 -39.59 -15.95
C GLY A 212 -6.49 -38.66 -14.87
N SER A 213 -7.62 -37.98 -15.16
CA SER A 213 -8.64 -37.37 -14.25
C SER A 213 -8.25 -37.16 -12.76
N VAL A 214 -8.35 -35.94 -12.20
CA VAL A 214 -9.61 -35.31 -11.71
C VAL A 214 -9.54 -33.77 -11.83
N MET A 215 -10.64 -33.13 -12.27
CA MET A 215 -10.85 -31.69 -12.11
C MET A 215 -11.03 -31.35 -10.62
N VAL A 216 -10.10 -30.60 -10.03
CA VAL A 216 -10.34 -29.93 -8.74
C VAL A 216 -10.79 -28.52 -9.04
N SER A 217 -12.11 -28.37 -9.09
CA SER A 217 -12.82 -27.10 -9.06
C SER A 217 -12.70 -26.49 -7.65
N THR A 218 -12.68 -25.16 -7.55
CA THR A 218 -12.72 -24.39 -6.29
C THR A 218 -13.88 -24.76 -5.35
N SER A 219 -14.86 -25.52 -5.86
CA SER A 219 -15.89 -26.19 -5.08
C SER A 219 -15.40 -27.21 -4.03
N ALA A 220 -14.11 -27.57 -4.01
CA ALA A 220 -13.55 -28.48 -3.00
C ALA A 220 -13.28 -27.81 -1.64
N PHE A 221 -13.20 -26.47 -1.60
CA PHE A 221 -12.94 -25.71 -0.37
C PHE A 221 -14.09 -24.76 0.00
N CYS A 222 -14.85 -24.27 -0.98
CA CYS A 222 -16.08 -23.50 -0.78
C CYS A 222 -17.30 -24.43 -0.94
N GLY A 223 -17.71 -25.09 0.14
CA GLY A 223 -18.94 -25.88 0.27
C GLY A 223 -19.48 -25.75 1.70
N PRO A 224 -20.81 -25.88 1.92
CA PRO A 224 -21.51 -25.39 3.12
C PRO A 224 -21.06 -26.03 4.44
#